data_AF-B4EME4-F1
#
_entry.id   AF-B4EME4-F1
#
_cell.length_a   1.000
_cell.length_b   1.000
_cell.length_c   1.000
_cell.angle_alpha   90.00
_cell.angle_beta   90.00
_cell.angle_gamma   90.00
#
_symmetry.space_group_name_H-M   'P 1'
#
loop_
_entity.id
_entity.type
_entity.pdbx_description
1 polymer ?
#
loop_
_entity_poly.entity_id
_entity_poly.type
_entity_poly.pdbx_seq_one_letter_code
_entity_poly.pdbx_strand_id
1 'polypeptide(L)'
;MINETSFYAILPDAPEWDDLPLATDPVSDDNELRTDALRDSFKSFQDGPSFNLHRSMMTGNATPSMLRDAVRRLSNMLEVSGEVGDYRTEAEIVRTLTNLTMVAQKTIYE
;
A
#
# COMPACT_ATOMS: atom_id res chain seq x y z
N MET A 1 -46.17 -24.41 -19.97
CA MET A 1 -45.57 -23.12 -19.58
C MET A 1 -44.89 -23.34 -18.25
N ILE A 2 -43.56 -23.34 -18.24
CA ILE A 2 -42.75 -23.46 -17.02
C ILE A 2 -42.57 -22.03 -16.51
N ASN A 3 -42.98 -21.76 -15.27
CA ASN A 3 -42.89 -20.44 -14.65
C ASN A 3 -41.43 -20.23 -14.19
N GLU A 4 -40.65 -19.48 -14.96
CA GLU A 4 -39.21 -19.22 -14.74
C GLU A 4 -38.92 -18.23 -13.60
N THR A 5 -39.66 -18.28 -12.48
CA THR A 5 -39.59 -17.23 -11.44
C THR A 5 -39.16 -17.71 -10.06
N SER A 6 -38.65 -18.94 -9.92
CA SER A 6 -38.33 -19.50 -8.59
C SER A 6 -36.96 -20.18 -8.51
N PHE A 7 -35.91 -19.56 -9.08
CA PHE A 7 -34.51 -19.97 -8.81
C PHE A 7 -33.73 -18.98 -7.92
N TYR A 8 -34.27 -17.78 -7.67
CA TYR A 8 -33.64 -16.76 -6.81
C TYR A 8 -34.24 -16.71 -5.40
N ALA A 9 -34.71 -17.85 -4.89
CA ALA A 9 -35.11 -17.95 -3.49
C ALA A 9 -33.85 -18.04 -2.62
N ILE A 10 -33.44 -16.88 -2.10
CA ILE A 10 -32.59 -16.70 -0.92
C ILE A 10 -31.17 -17.26 -1.12
N LEU A 11 -30.39 -16.58 -1.95
CA LEU A 11 -28.94 -16.57 -1.69
C LEU A 11 -28.76 -15.82 -0.36
N PRO A 12 -28.03 -16.38 0.64
CA PRO A 12 -27.63 -15.57 1.78
C PRO A 12 -26.90 -14.34 1.25
N ASP A 13 -27.20 -13.17 1.83
CA ASP A 13 -26.48 -11.95 1.49
C ASP A 13 -24.97 -12.26 1.51
N ALA A 14 -24.27 -11.83 0.46
CA ALA A 14 -22.83 -12.02 0.39
C ALA A 14 -22.22 -11.48 1.70
N PRO A 15 -21.28 -12.21 2.33
CA PRO A 15 -20.74 -11.79 3.61
C PRO A 15 -20.23 -10.36 3.50
N GLU A 16 -20.65 -9.51 4.44
CA GLU A 16 -20.11 -8.17 4.54
C GLU A 16 -18.65 -8.27 4.99
N TRP A 17 -17.84 -7.25 4.71
CA TRP A 17 -16.43 -7.25 5.10
C TRP A 17 -16.22 -7.45 6.60
N ASP A 18 -17.24 -7.15 7.42
CA ASP A 18 -17.27 -7.35 8.87
C ASP A 18 -17.56 -8.81 9.30
N ASP A 19 -18.10 -9.65 8.41
CA ASP A 19 -18.43 -11.06 8.69
C ASP A 19 -17.22 -11.99 8.54
N LEU A 20 -16.15 -11.51 7.90
CA LEU A 20 -14.92 -12.28 7.77
C LEU A 20 -14.25 -12.32 9.15
N PRO A 21 -13.95 -13.52 9.69
CA PRO A 21 -13.18 -13.58 10.92
C PRO A 21 -11.87 -12.83 10.69
N LEU A 22 -11.62 -11.80 11.50
CA LEU A 22 -10.29 -11.23 11.64
C LEU A 22 -9.42 -12.39 12.12
N ALA A 23 -8.74 -13.05 11.18
CA ALA A 23 -7.73 -14.05 11.49
C ALA A 23 -6.56 -13.29 12.13
N THR A 24 -6.73 -12.91 13.39
CA THR A 24 -5.64 -12.51 14.25
C THR A 24 -4.91 -13.80 14.59
N ASP A 25 -4.11 -14.29 13.64
CA ASP A 25 -3.06 -15.23 13.99
C ASP A 25 -2.25 -14.61 15.12
N PRO A 26 -1.89 -15.38 16.16
CA PRO A 26 -1.02 -14.87 17.21
C PRO A 26 0.24 -14.31 16.56
N VAL A 27 0.59 -13.06 16.93
CA VAL A 27 1.80 -12.41 16.46
C VAL A 27 2.97 -13.33 16.79
N SER A 28 3.55 -13.94 15.75
CA SER A 28 4.78 -14.73 15.86
C SER A 28 5.94 -13.77 16.12
N ASP A 29 6.96 -14.20 16.87
CA ASP A 29 8.23 -13.48 17.02
C ASP A 29 8.83 -13.12 15.64
N ASP A 30 8.59 -13.96 14.62
CA ASP A 30 8.98 -13.68 13.24
C ASP A 30 8.23 -12.48 12.63
N ASN A 31 6.96 -12.28 12.98
CA ASN A 31 6.18 -11.11 12.52
C ASN A 31 6.66 -9.82 13.18
N GLU A 32 7.10 -9.86 14.44
CA GLU A 32 7.68 -8.70 15.11
C GLU A 32 9.00 -8.28 14.44
N LEU A 33 9.91 -9.24 14.17
CA LEU A 33 11.16 -8.96 13.47
C LEU A 33 10.94 -8.40 12.06
N ARG A 34 9.94 -8.94 11.33
CA ARG A 34 9.55 -8.42 10.01
C ARG A 34 8.95 -7.02 10.09
N THR A 35 8.17 -6.73 11.13
CA THR A 35 7.58 -5.41 11.37
C THR A 35 8.67 -4.37 11.64
N ASP A 36 9.64 -4.69 12.49
CA ASP A 36 10.75 -3.78 12.78
C ASP A 36 11.63 -3.55 11.54
N ALA A 37 11.95 -4.62 10.81
CA ALA A 37 12.68 -4.50 9.54
C ALA A 37 11.94 -3.64 8.50
N LEU A 38 10.61 -3.77 8.41
CA LEU A 38 9.77 -2.95 7.56
C LEU A 38 9.84 -1.48 7.96
N ARG A 39 9.67 -1.18 9.26
CA ARG A 39 9.73 0.18 9.79
C ARG A 39 11.08 0.83 9.54
N ASP A 40 12.17 0.11 9.77
CA ASP A 40 13.53 0.58 9.49
C ASP A 40 13.75 0.82 7.99
N SER A 41 13.26 -0.09 7.14
CA SER A 41 13.36 0.06 5.69
C SER A 41 12.58 1.28 5.19
N PHE A 42 11.37 1.48 5.69
CA PHE A 42 10.54 2.63 5.35
C PHE A 42 11.17 3.93 5.85
N LYS A 43 11.71 3.93 7.07
CA LYS A 43 12.43 5.09 7.63
C LYS A 43 13.66 5.45 6.80
N SER A 44 14.46 4.45 6.41
CA SER A 44 15.59 4.63 5.50
C SER A 44 15.17 5.20 4.14
N PHE A 45 14.04 4.75 3.61
CA PHE A 45 13.47 5.29 2.38
C PHE A 45 13.08 6.77 2.52
N GLN A 46 12.44 7.14 3.62
CA GLN A 46 12.03 8.53 3.89
C GLN A 46 13.25 9.45 4.01
N ASP A 47 14.27 9.04 4.76
CA ASP A 47 15.40 9.90 5.10
C ASP A 47 16.38 10.09 3.92
N GLY A 48 16.37 9.21 2.92
CA GLY A 48 17.26 9.28 1.76
C GLY A 48 16.54 9.31 0.41
N PRO A 49 16.15 8.14 -0.14
CA PRO A 49 15.54 8.02 -1.47
C PRO A 49 14.36 8.96 -1.73
N SER A 50 13.44 9.11 -0.78
CA SER A 50 12.27 9.98 -0.90
C SER A 50 12.67 11.45 -1.06
N PHE A 51 13.54 11.95 -0.18
CA PHE A 51 14.04 13.32 -0.22
C PHE A 51 14.79 13.62 -1.52
N ASN A 52 15.67 12.72 -1.94
CA ASN A 52 16.44 12.87 -3.17
C ASN A 52 15.53 12.87 -4.41
N LEU A 53 14.55 11.98 -4.46
CA LEU A 53 13.59 11.93 -5.55
C LEU A 53 12.75 13.21 -5.61
N HIS A 54 12.22 13.67 -4.47
CA HIS A 54 11.46 14.91 -4.41
C HIS A 54 12.27 16.12 -4.90
N ARG A 55 13.54 16.23 -4.44
CA ARG A 55 14.45 17.26 -4.92
C ARG A 55 14.67 17.16 -6.43
N SER A 56 14.94 15.97 -6.95
CA SER A 56 15.13 15.77 -8.39
C SER A 56 13.90 16.12 -9.21
N MET A 57 12.69 15.83 -8.71
CA MET A 57 11.44 16.23 -9.37
C MET A 57 11.32 17.75 -9.44
N MET A 58 11.54 18.44 -8.31
CA MET A 58 11.45 19.90 -8.24
C MET A 58 12.48 20.64 -9.10
N THR A 59 13.64 20.03 -9.36
CA THR A 59 14.68 20.60 -10.24
C THR A 59 14.59 20.12 -11.69
N GLY A 60 13.57 19.35 -12.07
CA GLY A 60 13.42 18.79 -13.42
C GLY A 60 14.44 17.72 -13.80
N ASN A 61 15.16 17.16 -12.83
CA ASN A 61 16.19 16.13 -13.05
C ASN A 61 15.69 14.71 -12.73
N ALA A 62 14.42 14.56 -12.30
CA ALA A 62 13.84 13.25 -12.05
C ALA A 62 13.59 12.50 -13.36
N THR A 63 14.11 11.28 -13.45
CA THR A 63 13.81 10.39 -14.56
C THR A 63 12.57 9.53 -14.25
N PRO A 64 11.84 9.07 -15.28
CA PRO A 64 10.74 8.12 -15.08
C PRO A 64 11.17 6.83 -14.35
N SER A 65 12.42 6.40 -14.51
CA SER A 65 12.97 5.23 -13.80
C SER A 65 13.06 5.46 -12.29
N MET A 66 13.46 6.65 -11.85
CA MET A 66 13.52 6.97 -10.41
C MET A 66 12.14 6.94 -9.76
N LEU A 67 11.11 7.45 -10.47
CA LEU A 67 9.73 7.39 -10.00
C LEU A 67 9.25 5.93 -9.91
N ARG A 68 9.50 5.14 -10.96
CA ARG A 68 9.10 3.73 -11.01
C ARG A 68 9.77 2.92 -9.90
N ASP A 69 11.05 3.17 -9.63
CA ASP A 69 11.78 2.50 -8.56
C ASP A 69 11.23 2.86 -7.18
N ALA A 70 10.90 4.12 -6.94
CA ALA A 70 10.28 4.55 -5.70
C ALA A 70 8.90 3.93 -5.48
N VAL A 71 8.05 3.94 -6.52
CA VAL A 71 6.73 3.29 -6.46
C VAL A 71 6.87 1.80 -6.19
N ARG A 72 7.78 1.10 -6.89
CA ARG A 72 8.00 -0.34 -6.69
C ARG A 72 8.46 -0.64 -5.26
N ARG A 73 9.38 0.14 -4.69
CA ARG A 73 9.85 -0.04 -3.30
C ARG A 73 8.71 0.16 -2.30
N LEU A 74 7.92 1.21 -2.47
CA LEU A 74 6.79 1.52 -1.60
C LEU A 74 5.67 0.47 -1.72
N SER A 75 5.38 -0.01 -2.94
CA SER A 75 4.41 -1.11 -3.15
C SER A 75 4.85 -2.40 -2.45
N ASN A 76 6.13 -2.76 -2.53
CA ASN A 76 6.65 -3.92 -1.82
C ASN A 76 6.54 -3.75 -0.28
N MET A 77 6.85 -2.55 0.24
CA MET A 77 6.69 -2.27 1.66
C MET A 77 5.23 -2.32 2.09
N LEU A 78 4.30 -1.89 1.23
CA LEU A 78 2.87 -1.93 1.48
C LEU A 78 2.37 -3.38 1.60
N GLU A 79 2.79 -4.25 0.68
CA GLU A 79 2.48 -5.69 0.73
C GLU A 79 2.97 -6.31 2.04
N VAL A 80 4.24 -6.08 2.39
CA VAL A 80 4.82 -6.57 3.66
C VAL A 80 4.07 -6.00 4.87
N SER A 81 3.65 -4.73 4.84
CA SER A 81 2.89 -4.10 5.94
C SER A 81 1.53 -4.77 6.16
N GLY A 82 0.85 -5.16 5.08
CA GLY A 82 -0.41 -5.90 5.15
C GLY A 82 -0.21 -7.32 5.68
N GLU A 83 0.89 -7.98 5.31
CA GLU A 83 1.21 -9.33 5.81
C GLU A 83 1.51 -9.36 7.32
N VAL A 84 2.18 -8.33 7.85
CA VAL A 84 2.53 -8.25 9.29
C VAL A 84 1.47 -7.55 10.13
N GLY A 85 0.45 -6.97 9.51
CA GLY A 85 -0.63 -6.24 10.19
C GLY A 85 -0.21 -4.87 10.76
N ASP A 86 0.83 -4.23 10.20
CA ASP A 86 1.24 -2.88 10.63
C ASP A 86 0.47 -1.78 9.88
N TYR A 87 -0.78 -1.59 10.28
CA TYR A 87 -1.67 -0.58 9.70
C TYR A 87 -1.15 0.85 9.78
N ARG A 88 -0.32 1.15 10.80
CA ARG A 88 0.23 2.49 10.96
C ARG A 88 1.26 2.77 9.87
N THR A 89 2.20 1.85 9.69
CA THR A 89 3.21 1.97 8.63
C THR A 89 2.57 1.86 7.25
N GLU A 90 1.56 1.02 7.07
CA GLU A 90 0.76 0.94 5.83
C GLU A 90 0.18 2.32 5.45
N ALA A 91 -0.50 2.99 6.39
CA ALA A 91 -1.09 4.31 6.15
C ALA A 91 -0.04 5.39 5.81
N GLU A 92 1.14 5.31 6.42
CA GLU A 92 2.24 6.23 6.11
C GLU A 92 2.82 5.96 4.71
N ILE A 93 2.98 4.70 4.30
CA ILE A 93 3.43 4.32 2.96
C ILE A 93 2.45 4.83 1.90
N VAL A 94 1.14 4.65 2.10
CA VAL A 94 0.09 5.16 1.19
C VAL A 94 0.16 6.69 1.08
N ARG A 95 0.37 7.39 2.20
CA ARG A 95 0.53 8.85 2.19
C ARG A 95 1.76 9.26 1.40
N THR A 96 2.89 8.57 1.54
CA THR A 96 4.11 8.85 0.79
C THR A 96 3.91 8.61 -0.71
N LEU A 97 3.24 7.53 -1.12
CA LEU A 97 2.87 7.27 -2.51
C LEU A 97 1.98 8.39 -3.09
N THR A 98 1.00 8.85 -2.31
CA THR A 98 0.10 9.94 -2.71
C THR A 98 0.88 11.24 -2.92
N ASN A 99 1.79 11.59 -2.01
CA ASN A 99 2.62 12.78 -2.15
C ASN A 99 3.54 12.69 -3.38
N LEU A 100 4.17 11.55 -3.63
CA LEU A 100 5.03 11.36 -4.81
C LEU A 100 4.24 11.49 -6.12
N THR A 101 3.03 10.94 -6.18
CA THR A 101 2.19 11.02 -7.38
C THR A 101 1.67 12.43 -7.62
N MET A 102 1.30 13.18 -6.57
CA MET A 102 0.95 14.59 -6.69
C MET A 102 2.10 15.44 -7.24
N VAL A 103 3.32 15.25 -6.71
CA VAL A 103 4.50 15.98 -7.20
C VAL A 103 4.82 15.58 -8.64
N ALA A 104 4.76 14.28 -8.97
CA ALA A 104 4.98 13.81 -10.32
C ALA A 104 4.00 14.40 -11.32
N GLN A 105 2.70 14.40 -11.00
CA GLN A 105 1.66 15.02 -11.83
C GLN A 105 1.95 16.50 -12.09
N LYS A 106 2.24 17.25 -11.02
CA LYS A 106 2.63 18.65 -11.14
C LYS A 106 3.83 18.82 -12.07
N THR A 107 4.90 18.06 -11.86
CA THR A 107 6.13 18.21 -12.68
C THR A 107 6.02 17.76 -14.13
N ILE A 108 5.08 16.87 -14.46
CA ILE A 108 4.91 16.33 -15.81
C ILE A 108 3.93 17.19 -16.63
N TYR A 109 2.89 17.72 -15.98
CA TYR A 109 1.75 18.34 -16.67
C TYR A 109 1.58 19.85 -16.43
N GLU A 110 2.24 20.43 -15.42
CA GLU A 110 2.26 21.88 -15.15
C GLU A 110 3.61 22.50 -15.52
#